data_AF-A0A1U7USS0-F1
#
_entry.id   AF-A0A1U7USS0-F1
#
_cell.length_a   1.000
_cell.length_b   1.000
_cell.length_c   1.000
_cell.angle_alpha   90.00
_cell.angle_beta   90.00
_cell.angle_gamma   90.00
#
_symmetry.space_group_name_H-M   'P 1'
#
loop_
_entity.id
_entity.type
_entity.pdbx_description
1 polymer ?
#
loop_
_entity_poly.entity_id
_entity_poly.type
_entity_poly.pdbx_seq_one_letter_code
_entity_poly.pdbx_strand_id
1 'polypeptide(L)'
;MDNGDKSWMNLLRWTDEYIRGVNDFLDKAFERAAQGNEILCPCKKCMNRYWHYRNVVEDHLVFHGFVDGYAKWVFNGEGFSSRNTPHPSNGDECSTICGDIDGLLHDTFRNIEGQVGDEKGVGERLSEDAKKFFKLLEEGKQELYPGCKNFSKLSFTIRLYLLKSFHGLSNVAFSDLLELIKEAFPFAQKMSKTNTENRNRLKCPHTAGRTPFSLIREEKKKEISDTLDTLSS
;
A
#
# COMPACT_ATOMS: atom_id res chain seq x y z
N MET A 1 -11.04 24.35 -1.17
CA MET A 1 -10.90 23.69 -2.49
C MET A 1 -11.91 22.56 -2.50
N ASP A 2 -12.76 22.56 -3.52
CA ASP A 2 -13.93 21.69 -3.64
C ASP A 2 -13.53 20.21 -3.60
N ASN A 3 -13.75 19.57 -2.45
CA ASN A 3 -13.65 18.12 -2.33
C ASN A 3 -15.00 17.55 -2.78
N GLY A 4 -15.27 17.71 -4.09
CA GLY A 4 -16.57 17.43 -4.68
C GLY A 4 -17.12 16.05 -4.29
N ASP A 5 -18.45 15.92 -4.28
CA ASP A 5 -19.11 14.69 -3.86
C ASP A 5 -18.61 13.47 -4.65
N LYS A 6 -18.07 12.46 -3.94
CA LYS A 6 -17.60 11.18 -4.49
C LYS A 6 -18.48 10.00 -4.10
N SER A 7 -19.65 10.26 -3.52
CA SER A 7 -20.63 9.22 -3.17
C SER A 7 -20.98 8.34 -4.38
N TRP A 8 -20.93 8.92 -5.59
CA TRP A 8 -21.15 8.25 -6.87
C TRP A 8 -20.23 7.04 -7.10
N MET A 9 -19.04 7.00 -6.51
CA MET A 9 -18.10 5.87 -6.66
C MET A 9 -18.66 4.55 -6.12
N ASN A 10 -19.66 4.62 -5.23
CA ASN A 10 -20.33 3.47 -4.63
C ASN A 10 -21.65 3.08 -5.33
N LEU A 11 -22.05 3.81 -6.37
CA LEU A 11 -23.24 3.50 -7.15
C LEU A 11 -23.00 2.31 -8.07
N LEU A 12 -24.10 1.75 -8.58
CA LEU A 12 -24.06 0.65 -9.55
C LEU A 12 -23.42 1.16 -10.86
N ARG A 13 -22.50 0.39 -11.44
CA ARG A 13 -21.63 0.87 -12.51
C ARG A 13 -22.34 1.18 -13.83
N TRP A 14 -23.58 0.72 -13.99
CA TRP A 14 -24.43 1.00 -15.15
C TRP A 14 -25.31 2.24 -14.97
N THR A 15 -25.24 2.95 -13.84
CA THR A 15 -26.02 4.18 -13.67
C THR A 15 -25.31 5.35 -14.32
N ASP A 16 -26.10 6.29 -14.85
CA ASP A 16 -25.55 7.49 -15.48
C ASP A 16 -24.75 8.33 -14.47
N GLU A 17 -25.14 8.33 -13.20
CA GLU A 17 -24.41 9.00 -12.12
C GLU A 17 -22.99 8.45 -11.97
N TYR A 18 -22.84 7.12 -12.02
CA TYR A 18 -21.53 6.48 -11.95
C TYR A 18 -20.68 6.84 -13.18
N ILE A 19 -21.26 6.73 -14.38
CA ILE A 19 -20.57 6.99 -15.64
C ILE A 19 -20.14 8.47 -15.74
N ARG A 20 -21.01 9.40 -15.33
CA ARG A 20 -20.66 10.84 -15.25
C ARG A 20 -19.52 11.08 -14.26
N GLY A 21 -19.57 10.45 -13.08
CA GLY A 21 -18.51 10.53 -12.09
C GLY A 21 -17.17 9.99 -12.60
N VAL A 22 -17.17 8.84 -13.31
CA VAL A 22 -15.98 8.29 -13.95
C VAL A 22 -15.38 9.28 -14.95
N ASN A 23 -16.21 9.91 -15.78
CA ASN A 23 -15.74 10.89 -16.75
C ASN A 23 -15.14 12.14 -16.09
N ASP A 24 -15.78 12.68 -15.05
CA ASP A 24 -15.24 13.80 -14.26
C ASP A 24 -13.92 13.43 -13.55
N PHE A 25 -13.83 12.21 -13.02
CA PHE A 25 -12.57 11.67 -12.48
C PHE A 25 -11.48 11.65 -13.56
N LEU A 26 -11.78 11.11 -14.75
CA LEU A 26 -10.80 11.01 -15.83
C LEU A 26 -10.35 12.40 -16.29
N ASP A 27 -11.25 13.36 -16.43
CA ASP A 27 -10.89 14.74 -16.80
C ASP A 27 -9.88 15.34 -15.82
N LYS A 28 -10.17 15.25 -14.53
CA LYS A 28 -9.28 15.76 -13.46
C LYS A 28 -7.97 14.99 -13.39
N ALA A 29 -8.02 13.66 -13.53
CA ALA A 29 -6.84 12.81 -13.47
C ALA A 29 -5.87 13.08 -14.62
N PHE A 30 -6.39 13.22 -15.84
CA PHE A 30 -5.58 13.50 -17.02
C PHE A 30 -5.04 14.93 -17.02
N GLU A 31 -5.80 15.89 -16.52
CA GLU A 31 -5.32 17.27 -16.34
C GLU A 31 -4.14 17.35 -15.35
N ARG A 32 -4.20 16.59 -14.25
CA ARG A 32 -3.33 16.82 -13.08
C ARG A 32 -2.21 15.80 -12.90
N ALA A 33 -2.34 14.60 -13.46
CA ALA A 33 -1.44 13.49 -13.18
C ALA A 33 -1.04 12.67 -14.42
N ALA A 34 -1.45 13.10 -15.63
CA ALA A 34 -1.04 12.40 -16.84
C ALA A 34 0.47 12.50 -17.07
N GLN A 35 1.06 11.38 -17.49
CA GLN A 35 2.39 11.34 -18.06
C GLN A 35 2.23 11.02 -19.54
N GLY A 36 2.48 12.01 -20.39
CA GLY A 36 2.06 11.95 -21.79
C GLY A 36 0.54 11.84 -21.89
N ASN A 37 0.06 10.71 -22.42
CA ASN A 37 -1.36 10.44 -22.66
C ASN A 37 -1.90 9.30 -21.79
N GLU A 38 -1.24 9.00 -20.67
CA GLU A 38 -1.59 7.88 -19.79
C GLU A 38 -1.68 8.31 -18.32
N ILE A 39 -2.49 7.60 -17.54
CA ILE A 39 -2.56 7.71 -16.07
C ILE A 39 -2.47 6.32 -15.43
N LEU A 40 -2.09 6.26 -14.15
CA LEU A 40 -2.23 5.04 -13.35
C LEU A 40 -3.71 4.65 -13.21
N CYS A 41 -4.04 3.42 -13.59
CA CYS A 41 -5.40 2.90 -13.58
C CYS A 41 -5.83 2.47 -12.16
N PRO A 42 -6.85 3.12 -11.55
CA PRO A 42 -7.26 2.84 -10.18
C PRO A 42 -8.26 1.68 -10.06
N CYS A 43 -8.47 0.89 -11.13
CA CYS A 43 -9.45 -0.19 -11.12
C CYS A 43 -9.02 -1.35 -10.21
N LYS A 44 -9.96 -2.21 -9.80
CA LYS A 44 -9.68 -3.39 -8.95
C LYS A 44 -8.61 -4.32 -9.51
N LYS A 45 -8.50 -4.41 -10.84
CA LYS A 45 -7.53 -5.28 -11.53
C LYS A 45 -6.13 -4.66 -11.52
N CYS A 46 -6.03 -3.37 -11.81
CA CYS A 46 -4.75 -2.68 -11.96
C CYS A 46 -4.19 -2.17 -10.62
N MET A 47 -5.04 -1.81 -9.67
CA MET A 47 -4.67 -1.33 -8.33
C MET A 47 -3.63 -0.20 -8.35
N ASN A 48 -3.78 0.77 -9.27
CA ASN A 48 -2.84 1.88 -9.46
C ASN A 48 -1.40 1.42 -9.83
N ARG A 49 -1.24 0.30 -10.56
CA ARG A 49 0.09 -0.20 -10.98
C ARG A 49 0.42 -0.04 -12.45
N TYR A 50 -0.59 0.09 -13.31
CA TYR A 50 -0.40 0.12 -14.75
C TYR A 50 -0.88 1.45 -15.32
N TRP A 51 -0.03 2.05 -16.15
CA TRP A 51 -0.33 3.24 -16.94
C TRP A 51 -1.16 2.83 -18.15
N HIS A 52 -2.24 3.55 -18.39
CA HIS A 52 -3.16 3.28 -19.49
C HIS A 52 -3.72 4.59 -20.06
N TYR A 53 -4.02 4.55 -21.35
CA TYR A 53 -4.78 5.58 -22.05
C TYR A 53 -6.20 5.71 -21.49
N ARG A 54 -6.79 6.89 -21.67
CA ARG A 54 -8.08 7.28 -21.11
C ARG A 54 -9.18 6.25 -21.34
N ASN A 55 -9.36 5.79 -22.59
CA ASN A 55 -10.38 4.83 -22.96
C ASN A 55 -10.22 3.49 -22.23
N VAL A 56 -8.98 3.02 -22.07
CA VAL A 56 -8.68 1.78 -21.35
C VAL A 56 -8.98 1.92 -19.85
N VAL A 57 -8.65 3.07 -19.26
CA VAL A 57 -8.98 3.34 -17.86
C VAL A 57 -10.50 3.42 -17.66
N GLU A 58 -11.22 4.10 -18.56
CA GLU A 58 -12.68 4.18 -18.55
C GLU A 58 -13.31 2.79 -18.59
N ASP A 59 -12.96 1.96 -19.58
CA ASP A 59 -13.46 0.60 -19.74
C ASP A 59 -13.22 -0.24 -18.47
N HIS A 60 -12.02 -0.13 -17.91
CA HIS A 60 -11.66 -0.82 -16.68
C HIS A 60 -12.49 -0.35 -15.49
N LEU A 61 -12.80 0.95 -15.36
CA LEU A 61 -13.61 1.46 -14.26
C LEU A 61 -15.08 1.06 -14.41
N VAL A 62 -15.62 1.07 -15.63
CA VAL A 62 -16.98 0.58 -15.89
C VAL A 62 -17.09 -0.92 -15.62
N PHE A 63 -16.12 -1.71 -16.05
CA PHE A 63 -16.20 -3.17 -15.92
C PHE A 63 -15.82 -3.67 -14.51
N HIS A 64 -14.68 -3.21 -13.97
CA HIS A 64 -14.13 -3.69 -12.70
C HIS A 64 -14.43 -2.79 -11.50
N GLY A 65 -14.74 -1.52 -11.72
CA GLY A 65 -14.85 -0.53 -10.65
C GLY A 65 -13.50 -0.12 -10.06
N PHE A 66 -13.53 0.88 -9.18
CA PHE A 66 -12.38 1.34 -8.41
C PHE A 66 -11.91 0.30 -7.40
N VAL A 67 -10.62 0.32 -7.07
CA VAL A 67 -10.08 -0.44 -5.94
C VAL A 67 -10.73 0.00 -4.62
N ASP A 68 -11.10 -0.98 -3.80
CA ASP A 68 -11.87 -0.73 -2.58
C ASP A 68 -11.11 0.20 -1.62
N GLY A 69 -11.82 1.21 -1.08
CA GLY A 69 -11.25 2.21 -0.18
C GLY A 69 -10.49 3.36 -0.88
N TYR A 70 -10.41 3.39 -2.21
CA TYR A 70 -9.74 4.45 -2.96
C TYR A 70 -10.60 5.72 -3.11
N ALA A 71 -10.96 6.33 -1.98
CA ALA A 71 -11.76 7.56 -1.93
C ALA A 71 -10.93 8.84 -2.17
N LYS A 72 -9.60 8.73 -2.01
CA LYS A 72 -8.66 9.81 -2.27
C LYS A 72 -7.77 9.44 -3.44
N TRP A 73 -7.78 10.26 -4.47
CA TRP A 73 -7.11 10.02 -5.74
C TRP A 73 -5.64 10.46 -5.70
N VAL A 74 -4.91 9.93 -4.72
CA VAL A 74 -3.52 10.33 -4.43
C VAL A 74 -2.58 10.12 -5.62
N PHE A 75 -2.84 9.11 -6.46
CA PHE A 75 -2.07 8.85 -7.69
C PHE A 75 -2.61 9.58 -8.91
N ASN A 76 -3.75 10.26 -8.80
CA ASN A 76 -4.42 10.93 -9.90
C ASN A 76 -4.62 12.43 -9.62
N GLY A 77 -3.69 13.03 -8.88
CA GLY A 77 -3.58 14.49 -8.73
C GLY A 77 -4.44 15.10 -7.63
N GLU A 78 -5.06 14.28 -6.76
CA GLU A 78 -5.69 14.80 -5.55
C GLU A 78 -4.65 14.91 -4.42
N GLY A 79 -4.10 16.11 -4.29
CA GLY A 79 -3.07 16.42 -3.30
C GLY A 79 -3.48 16.09 -1.86
N PHE A 80 -2.47 15.82 -1.02
CA PHE A 80 -2.67 15.89 0.42
C PHE A 80 -2.82 17.35 0.81
N SER A 81 -3.87 17.71 1.56
CA SER A 81 -4.02 19.06 2.09
C SER A 81 -2.84 19.40 3.01
N SER A 82 -1.75 19.89 2.44
CA SER A 82 -0.70 20.64 3.12
C SER A 82 0.14 21.38 2.07
N ARG A 83 -0.04 22.72 2.10
CA ARG A 83 0.86 23.79 1.64
C ARG A 83 1.80 23.52 0.45
N ASN A 84 1.48 24.20 -0.65
CA ASN A 84 2.33 24.59 -1.77
C ASN A 84 3.83 24.57 -1.48
N THR A 85 4.55 23.66 -2.14
CA THR A 85 5.94 23.87 -2.55
C THR A 85 6.02 23.58 -4.04
N PRO A 86 6.39 24.56 -4.89
CA PRO A 86 6.62 24.29 -6.30
C PRO A 86 7.97 23.57 -6.42
N HIS A 87 8.01 22.40 -7.07
CA HIS A 87 9.28 21.80 -7.45
C HIS A 87 9.30 21.48 -8.95
N PRO A 88 10.39 21.80 -9.67
CA PRO A 88 10.43 21.70 -11.12
C PRO A 88 10.47 20.23 -11.56
N SER A 89 9.74 19.96 -12.63
CA SER A 89 9.86 18.75 -13.44
C SER A 89 11.28 18.68 -14.00
N ASN A 90 12.04 17.64 -13.61
CA ASN A 90 13.18 17.14 -14.36
C ASN A 90 13.27 15.64 -14.09
N GLY A 91 13.26 14.85 -15.16
CA GLY A 91 13.10 13.41 -15.14
C GLY A 91 14.23 12.67 -14.43
N ASP A 92 13.86 11.94 -13.38
CA ASP A 92 14.29 10.56 -13.10
C ASP A 92 13.37 10.05 -11.97
N GLU A 93 12.27 9.40 -12.36
CA GLU A 93 11.12 9.13 -11.49
C GLU A 93 11.44 8.12 -10.36
N CYS A 94 12.53 7.36 -10.50
CA CYS A 94 13.00 6.44 -9.46
C CYS A 94 13.71 7.17 -8.30
N SER A 95 14.37 8.31 -8.56
CA SER A 95 15.11 9.06 -7.55
C SER A 95 14.18 9.93 -6.70
N THR A 96 13.13 10.47 -7.34
CA THR A 96 12.18 11.41 -6.72
C THR A 96 11.37 10.76 -5.59
N ILE A 97 10.80 9.57 -5.83
CA ILE A 97 10.06 8.83 -4.80
C ILE A 97 10.98 8.45 -3.62
N CYS A 98 12.24 8.11 -3.92
CA CYS A 98 13.21 7.65 -2.92
C CYS A 98 13.60 8.77 -1.93
N GLY A 99 13.80 9.99 -2.44
CA GLY A 99 14.12 11.17 -1.63
C GLY A 99 12.94 11.64 -0.77
N ASP A 100 11.73 11.64 -1.34
CA ASP A 100 10.51 12.05 -0.65
C ASP A 100 10.14 11.11 0.51
N ILE A 101 10.42 9.80 0.38
CA ILE A 101 10.21 8.83 1.46
C ILE A 101 11.14 9.10 2.65
N ASP A 102 12.39 9.47 2.40
CA ASP A 102 13.32 9.75 3.49
C ASP A 102 12.89 10.98 4.28
N GLY A 103 12.47 12.04 3.56
CA GLY A 103 11.86 13.22 4.15
C GLY A 103 10.58 12.90 4.92
N LEU A 104 9.67 12.12 4.33
CA LEU A 104 8.41 11.72 4.97
C LEU A 104 8.64 10.87 6.22
N LEU A 105 9.56 9.91 6.19
CA LEU A 105 9.93 9.11 7.36
C LEU A 105 10.53 10.01 8.42
N HIS A 106 11.47 10.89 8.04
CA HIS A 106 12.11 11.80 8.97
C HIS A 106 11.11 12.76 9.64
N ASP A 107 10.13 13.30 8.91
CA ASP A 107 9.11 14.20 9.43
C ASP A 107 8.09 13.47 10.31
N THR A 108 7.65 12.27 9.88
CA THR A 108 6.73 11.44 10.65
C THR A 108 7.35 11.02 11.99
N PHE A 109 8.63 10.65 12.01
CA PHE A 109 9.32 10.24 13.24
C PHE A 109 9.69 11.42 14.14
N ARG A 110 10.06 12.58 13.60
CA ARG A 110 10.28 13.81 14.38
C ARG A 110 9.03 14.22 15.17
N ASN A 111 7.86 14.09 14.55
CA ASN A 111 6.59 14.42 15.21
C ASN A 111 6.23 13.45 16.35
N ILE A 112 6.69 12.20 16.30
CA ILE A 112 6.49 11.21 17.38
C ILE A 112 7.40 11.54 18.57
N GLU A 113 8.66 11.93 18.33
CA GLU A 113 9.59 12.33 19.40
C GLU A 113 9.13 13.62 20.10
N GLY A 114 8.55 14.57 19.35
CA GLY A 114 7.98 15.81 19.91
C GLY A 114 6.76 15.61 20.83
N GLN A 115 6.04 14.49 20.72
CA GLN A 115 4.92 14.17 21.60
C GLN A 115 5.34 13.44 22.89
N VAL A 116 6.55 12.90 22.95
CA VAL A 116 7.07 12.17 24.12
C VAL A 116 7.88 13.08 25.06
N GLY A 117 8.21 14.30 24.61
CA GLY A 117 9.10 15.22 25.31
C GLY A 117 8.53 15.97 26.52
N ASP A 118 7.20 16.07 26.67
CA ASP A 118 6.58 17.04 27.61
C ASP A 118 5.66 16.45 28.68
N GLU A 119 5.75 15.16 28.98
CA GLU A 119 5.11 14.60 30.18
C GLU A 119 6.13 13.86 31.05
N LYS A 120 6.80 14.64 31.91
CA LYS A 120 7.42 14.13 33.14
C LYS A 120 6.34 13.49 34.01
N GLY A 121 5.98 12.23 33.75
CA GLY A 121 5.00 11.53 34.58
C GLY A 121 4.37 10.23 34.07
N VAL A 122 4.78 9.65 32.94
CA VAL A 122 4.15 8.42 32.41
C VAL A 122 5.15 7.27 32.32
N GLY A 123 5.83 7.00 33.45
CA GLY A 123 6.69 5.82 33.61
C GLY A 123 5.92 4.50 33.68
N GLU A 124 4.59 4.53 33.82
CA GLU A 124 3.77 3.34 33.97
C GLU A 124 2.60 3.33 32.99
N ARG A 125 2.58 2.26 32.18
CA ARG A 125 1.48 1.76 31.34
C ARG A 125 1.47 2.12 29.85
N LEU A 126 2.64 2.19 29.22
CA LEU A 126 2.71 1.69 27.83
C LEU A 126 2.42 0.19 27.84
N SER A 127 1.49 -0.26 26.99
CA SER A 127 1.23 -1.69 26.82
C SER A 127 2.52 -2.40 26.40
N GLU A 128 2.66 -3.69 26.73
CA GLU A 128 3.82 -4.46 26.30
C GLU A 128 4.00 -4.46 24.77
N ASP A 129 2.90 -4.29 24.03
CA ASP A 129 2.94 -4.18 22.57
C ASP A 129 3.44 -2.80 22.10
N ALA A 130 3.10 -1.72 22.80
CA ALA A 130 3.66 -0.40 22.53
C ALA A 130 5.19 -0.40 22.76
N LYS A 131 5.66 -1.00 23.86
CA LYS A 131 7.10 -1.13 24.13
C LYS A 131 7.82 -1.93 23.04
N LYS A 132 7.24 -3.04 22.58
CA LYS A 132 7.79 -3.83 21.46
C LYS A 132 7.84 -3.02 20.17
N PHE A 133 6.79 -2.25 19.88
CA PHE A 133 6.73 -1.40 18.69
C PHE A 133 7.82 -0.32 18.70
N PHE A 134 7.96 0.42 19.80
CA PHE A 134 9.02 1.44 19.93
C PHE A 134 10.41 0.82 19.84
N LYS A 135 10.62 -0.36 20.43
CA LYS A 135 11.89 -1.08 20.30
C LYS A 135 12.22 -1.42 18.83
N LEU A 136 11.25 -1.95 18.08
CA LEU A 136 11.43 -2.26 16.65
C LEU A 136 11.70 -1.00 15.83
N LEU A 137 11.07 0.11 16.19
CA LEU A 137 11.29 1.41 15.57
C LEU A 137 12.73 1.90 15.76
N GLU A 138 13.23 1.87 17.00
CA GLU A 138 14.60 2.26 17.29
C GLU A 138 15.63 1.35 16.61
N GLU A 139 15.36 0.03 16.56
CA GLU A 139 16.19 -0.91 15.79
C GLU A 139 16.17 -0.60 14.28
N GLY A 140 15.03 -0.14 13.76
CA GLY A 140 14.82 0.24 12.38
C GLY A 140 15.53 1.53 11.98
N LYS A 141 15.71 2.48 12.90
CA LYS A 141 16.43 3.74 12.68
C LYS A 141 17.94 3.55 12.48
N GLN A 142 18.49 2.43 12.94
CA GLN A 142 19.92 2.12 12.79
C GLN A 142 20.32 1.99 11.30
N GLU A 143 21.59 2.29 11.01
CA GLU A 143 22.21 2.05 9.71
C GLU A 143 21.94 0.61 9.22
N LEU A 144 21.74 0.46 7.91
CA LEU A 144 21.49 -0.84 7.29
C LEU A 144 22.61 -1.85 7.58
N TYR A 145 23.85 -1.37 7.50
CA TYR A 145 25.08 -2.04 7.92
C TYR A 145 26.08 -0.95 8.36
N PRO A 146 27.12 -1.28 9.15
CA PRO A 146 28.08 -0.30 9.64
C PRO A 146 28.70 0.53 8.50
N GLY A 147 28.53 1.86 8.55
CA GLY A 147 29.03 2.80 7.55
C GLY A 147 28.03 3.12 6.42
N CYS A 148 26.83 2.55 6.43
CA CYS A 148 25.79 2.84 5.44
C CYS A 148 25.06 4.14 5.77
N LYS A 149 25.62 5.27 5.32
CA LYS A 149 25.07 6.61 5.60
C LYS A 149 23.77 6.94 4.86
N ASN A 150 23.50 6.23 3.75
CA ASN A 150 22.38 6.55 2.87
C ASN A 150 21.10 5.79 3.21
N PHE A 151 21.19 4.73 4.02
CA PHE A 151 20.04 3.88 4.35
C PHE A 151 20.07 3.43 5.81
N SER A 152 18.97 3.69 6.50
CA SER A 152 18.58 2.95 7.70
C SER A 152 17.94 1.60 7.34
N LYS A 153 17.87 0.67 8.28
CA LYS A 153 17.16 -0.62 8.06
C LYS A 153 15.70 -0.40 7.69
N LEU A 154 15.03 0.57 8.33
CA LEU A 154 13.64 0.88 8.10
C LEU A 154 13.42 1.50 6.71
N SER A 155 14.20 2.53 6.35
CA SER A 155 14.09 3.17 5.04
C SER A 155 14.36 2.18 3.90
N PHE A 156 15.40 1.35 4.04
CA PHE A 156 15.70 0.29 3.09
C PHE A 156 14.54 -0.71 2.95
N THR A 157 14.01 -1.19 4.07
CA THR A 157 12.89 -2.15 4.08
C THR A 157 11.66 -1.56 3.39
N ILE A 158 11.28 -0.33 3.72
CA ILE A 158 10.13 0.35 3.11
C ILE A 158 10.34 0.51 1.60
N ARG A 159 11.51 1.01 1.17
CA ARG A 159 11.83 1.17 -0.26
C ARG A 159 11.78 -0.18 -0.99
N LEU A 160 12.23 -1.26 -0.37
CA LEU A 160 12.20 -2.60 -0.94
C LEU A 160 10.77 -3.15 -1.10
N TYR A 161 9.88 -2.92 -0.12
CA TYR A 161 8.46 -3.26 -0.23
C TYR A 161 7.71 -2.39 -1.24
N LEU A 162 8.11 -1.12 -1.38
CA LEU A 162 7.57 -0.24 -2.42
C LEU A 162 7.99 -0.70 -3.80
N LEU A 163 9.26 -1.08 -4.00
CA LEU A 163 9.72 -1.71 -5.24
C LEU A 163 8.89 -2.96 -5.57
N LYS A 164 8.64 -3.82 -4.57
CA LYS A 164 7.77 -4.98 -4.74
C LYS A 164 6.37 -4.58 -5.22
N SER A 165 5.80 -3.56 -4.60
CA SER A 165 4.40 -3.18 -4.81
C SER A 165 4.21 -2.42 -6.13
N PHE A 166 5.06 -1.43 -6.40
CA PHE A 166 5.02 -0.61 -7.60
C PHE A 166 5.37 -1.40 -8.86
N HIS A 167 6.38 -2.27 -8.79
CA HIS A 167 6.76 -3.10 -9.95
C HIS A 167 6.04 -4.45 -10.00
N GLY A 168 5.09 -4.70 -9.09
CA GLY A 168 4.28 -5.91 -9.10
C GLY A 168 5.09 -7.20 -8.95
N LEU A 169 6.24 -7.15 -8.25
CA LEU A 169 7.09 -8.32 -8.05
C LEU A 169 6.30 -9.42 -7.34
N SER A 170 6.21 -10.59 -7.97
CA SER A 170 5.59 -11.77 -7.38
C SER A 170 6.26 -12.13 -6.04
N ASN A 171 5.59 -12.88 -5.18
CA ASN A 171 6.21 -13.33 -3.93
C ASN A 171 7.43 -14.22 -4.19
N VAL A 172 7.42 -14.99 -5.28
CA VAL A 172 8.54 -15.82 -5.69
C VAL A 172 9.72 -14.93 -6.09
N ALA A 173 9.54 -14.05 -7.08
CA ALA A 173 10.58 -13.14 -7.55
C ALA A 173 11.14 -12.23 -6.44
N PHE A 174 10.27 -11.78 -5.53
CA PHE A 174 10.71 -10.99 -4.38
C PHE A 174 11.54 -11.81 -3.39
N SER A 175 11.20 -13.08 -3.17
CA SER A 175 11.99 -13.96 -2.30
C SER A 175 13.36 -14.24 -2.91
N ASP A 176 13.41 -14.50 -4.22
CA ASP A 176 14.65 -14.71 -4.96
C ASP A 176 15.55 -13.47 -4.91
N LEU A 177 14.97 -12.27 -5.09
CA LEU A 177 15.67 -10.99 -4.94
C LEU A 177 16.25 -10.83 -3.53
N LEU A 178 15.50 -11.19 -2.49
CA LEU A 178 15.97 -11.11 -1.11
C LEU A 178 17.13 -12.06 -0.84
N GLU A 179 17.10 -13.29 -1.38
CA GLU A 179 18.22 -14.23 -1.27
C GLU A 179 19.45 -13.71 -2.01
N LEU A 180 19.28 -13.18 -3.23
CA LEU A 180 20.38 -12.57 -3.99
C LEU A 180 21.02 -11.40 -3.23
N ILE A 181 20.23 -10.52 -2.61
CA ILE A 181 20.74 -9.41 -1.79
C ILE A 181 21.52 -9.96 -0.57
N LYS A 182 21.03 -11.02 0.08
CA LYS A 182 21.75 -11.63 1.22
C LYS A 182 23.08 -12.24 0.79
N GLU A 183 23.13 -12.89 -0.36
CA GLU A 183 24.35 -13.47 -0.92
C GLU A 183 25.36 -12.40 -1.33
N ALA A 184 24.89 -11.33 -1.97
CA ALA A 184 25.72 -10.20 -2.39
C ALA A 184 26.27 -9.39 -1.21
N PHE A 185 25.51 -9.29 -0.11
CA PHE A 185 25.86 -8.51 1.07
C PHE A 185 25.87 -9.37 2.35
N PRO A 186 26.80 -10.33 2.48
CA PRO A 186 26.81 -11.28 3.60
C PRO A 186 27.07 -10.60 4.95
N PHE A 187 27.73 -9.44 4.96
CA PHE A 187 27.93 -8.62 6.17
C PHE A 187 26.62 -7.96 6.67
N ALA A 188 25.58 -7.90 5.84
CA ALA A 188 24.25 -7.40 6.21
C ALA A 188 23.32 -8.52 6.78
N GLN A 189 23.86 -9.71 7.09
CA GLN A 189 23.13 -10.92 7.54
C GLN A 189 22.21 -10.76 8.76
N LYS A 190 22.23 -9.62 9.46
CA LYS A 190 21.34 -9.36 10.60
C LYS A 190 19.86 -9.16 10.22
N MET A 191 19.52 -9.04 8.94
CA MET A 191 18.15 -8.81 8.46
C MET A 191 17.27 -10.07 8.35
N SER A 192 17.85 -11.27 8.22
CA SER A 192 17.06 -12.47 7.87
C SER A 192 16.34 -13.12 9.05
N LYS A 193 16.94 -13.09 10.26
CA LYS A 193 16.34 -13.72 11.46
C LYS A 193 15.04 -13.02 11.87
N THR A 194 15.01 -11.69 11.77
CA THR A 194 13.87 -10.86 12.18
C THR A 194 12.66 -11.04 11.26
N ASN A 195 12.85 -11.25 9.95
CA ASN A 195 11.72 -11.36 9.00
C ASN A 195 10.98 -12.71 9.13
N THR A 196 11.71 -13.82 9.31
CA THR A 196 11.11 -15.14 9.56
C THR A 196 10.40 -15.21 10.92
N GLU A 197 11.01 -14.63 11.97
CA GLU A 197 10.37 -14.52 13.29
C GLU A 197 9.15 -13.60 13.26
N ASN A 198 9.22 -12.44 12.60
CA ASN A 198 8.10 -11.52 12.49
C ASN A 198 6.94 -12.12 11.69
N ARG A 199 7.22 -12.85 10.60
CA ARG A 199 6.20 -13.58 9.83
C ARG A 199 5.51 -14.67 10.65
N ASN A 200 6.25 -15.34 11.54
CA ASN A 200 5.68 -16.34 12.45
C ASN A 200 4.88 -15.69 13.60
N ARG A 201 5.27 -14.49 14.04
CA ARG A 201 4.59 -13.72 15.10
C ARG A 201 3.36 -12.95 14.61
N LEU A 202 3.25 -12.70 13.31
CA LEU A 202 2.08 -12.10 12.64
C LEU A 202 0.99 -13.12 12.30
N LYS A 203 1.15 -14.42 12.66
CA LYS A 203 0.03 -15.36 12.64
C LYS A 203 -0.97 -14.94 13.69
N CYS A 204 -1.98 -14.21 13.23
CA CYS A 204 -3.10 -13.77 14.02
C CYS A 204 -3.76 -14.94 14.80
N PRO A 205 -3.81 -14.89 16.13
CA PRO A 205 -4.51 -15.89 16.94
C PRO A 205 -6.01 -15.97 16.61
N HIS A 206 -6.59 -14.91 16.03
CA HIS A 206 -8.02 -14.86 15.71
C HIS A 206 -8.45 -15.76 14.54
N THR A 207 -7.50 -16.34 13.78
CA THR A 207 -7.77 -17.37 12.77
C THR A 207 -7.47 -18.79 13.24
N ALA A 208 -6.89 -18.98 14.42
CA ALA A 208 -6.70 -20.31 14.99
C ALA A 208 -8.07 -20.92 15.31
N GLY A 209 -8.42 -22.03 14.65
CA GLY A 209 -9.71 -22.70 14.80
C GLY A 209 -10.84 -22.15 13.91
N ARG A 210 -10.61 -21.14 13.05
CA ARG A 210 -11.60 -20.76 12.04
C ARG A 210 -11.41 -21.58 10.78
N THR A 211 -12.50 -22.15 10.29
CA THR A 211 -12.54 -22.89 9.02
C THR A 211 -12.11 -21.94 7.89
N PRO A 212 -11.10 -22.30 7.08
CA PRO A 212 -10.69 -21.51 5.93
C PRO A 212 -11.88 -21.18 5.01
N PHE A 213 -11.93 -19.94 4.50
CA PHE A 213 -12.99 -19.51 3.57
C PHE A 213 -13.14 -20.40 2.34
N SER A 214 -12.06 -21.07 1.91
CA SER A 214 -12.10 -22.07 0.85
C SER A 214 -12.97 -23.28 1.20
N LEU A 215 -12.89 -23.78 2.45
CA LEU A 215 -13.70 -24.90 2.90
C LEU A 215 -15.16 -24.49 3.09
N ILE A 216 -15.42 -23.30 3.65
CA ILE A 216 -16.77 -22.73 3.78
C ILE A 216 -17.42 -22.58 2.39
N ARG A 217 -16.65 -22.17 1.38
CA ARG A 217 -17.14 -22.02 0.00
C ARG A 217 -17.49 -23.37 -0.64
N GLU A 218 -16.69 -24.40 -0.40
CA GLU A 218 -16.97 -25.74 -0.93
C GLU A 218 -18.13 -26.42 -0.21
N GLU A 219 -18.28 -26.24 1.10
CA GLU A 219 -19.47 -26.69 1.85
C GLU A 219 -20.75 -26.01 1.34
N LYS A 220 -20.73 -24.69 1.13
CA LYS A 220 -21.88 -23.96 0.57
C LYS A 220 -22.22 -24.39 -0.85
N LYS A 221 -21.22 -24.71 -1.68
CA LYS A 221 -21.47 -25.24 -3.04
C LYS A 221 -22.14 -26.61 -2.98
N LYS A 222 -21.71 -27.47 -2.06
CA LYS A 222 -22.28 -28.80 -1.87
C LYS A 222 -23.73 -28.73 -1.38
N GLU A 223 -24.00 -27.86 -0.41
CA GLU A 223 -25.36 -27.60 0.10
C GLU A 223 -26.30 -27.04 -0.99
N ILE A 224 -25.79 -26.20 -1.89
CA ILE A 224 -26.53 -25.69 -3.05
C ILE A 224 -26.77 -26.79 -4.11
N SER A 225 -25.81 -27.70 -4.32
CA SER A 225 -25.97 -28.84 -5.22
C SER A 225 -27.02 -29.82 -4.70
N ASP A 226 -26.93 -30.18 -3.42
CA ASP A 226 -27.83 -31.15 -2.78
C ASP A 226 -29.28 -30.60 -2.72
N THR A 227 -29.46 -29.29 -2.56
CA THR A 227 -30.79 -28.64 -2.62
C THR A 227 -31.36 -28.56 -4.03
N LEU A 228 -30.52 -28.42 -5.06
CA LEU A 228 -30.95 -28.48 -6.47
C LEU A 228 -31.38 -29.90 -6.88
N ASP A 229 -30.66 -30.92 -6.40
CA ASP A 229 -30.98 -32.32 -6.70
C ASP A 229 -32.28 -32.78 -6.00
N THR A 230 -32.56 -32.24 -4.81
CA THR A 230 -33.80 -32.52 -4.06
C THR A 230 -35.04 -31.82 -4.65
N LEU A 231 -34.86 -30.70 -5.37
CA LEU A 231 -35.94 -29.97 -6.06
C LEU A 231 -36.21 -30.51 -7.47
N SER A 232 -35.33 -31.38 -7.99
CA SER A 232 -35.43 -31.99 -9.32
C SER A 232 -35.90 -33.45 -9.28
N SER A 233 -36.27 -33.97 -8.11
CA SER A 233 -36.87 -35.31 -7.90
C SER A 233 -38.32 -35.18 -7.43
#